data_AF-A0A268QYC1-F1
#
_entry.id   AF-A0A268QYC1-F1
#
_cell.length_a   1.000
_cell.length_b   1.000
_cell.length_c   1.000
_cell.angle_alpha   90.00
_cell.angle_beta   90.00
_cell.angle_gamma   90.00
#
_symmetry.space_group_name_H-M   'P 1'
#
loop_
_entity.id
_entity.type
_entity.pdbx_description
1 polymer ?
#
loop_
_entity_poly.entity_id
_entity_poly.type
_entity_poly.pdbx_seq_one_letter_code
_entity_poly.pdbx_strand_id
1 'polypeptide(L)' 'IVAMATDETTKSLFMGTHPKNGEIGGALAVYNPASKSKTIRRNIVPEQSIVSLASSGGYIYGGTTIFSNGKNESQKT' A
#
# COMPACT_ATOMS: atom_id res chain seq x y z
N ILE A 1 -3.69 5.61 -6.25
CA ILE A 1 -3.84 4.16 -5.96
C ILE A 1 -2.98 3.43 -6.97
N VAL A 2 -2.24 2.41 -6.56
CA VAL A 2 -1.28 1.72 -7.43
C VAL A 2 -1.67 0.25 -7.64
N ALA A 3 -2.30 -0.38 -6.65
CA ALA A 3 -2.79 -1.75 -6.76
C ALA A 3 -4.11 -1.94 -6.00
N MET A 4 -4.93 -2.88 -6.45
CA MET A 4 -6.16 -3.28 -5.78
C MET A 4 -6.37 -4.79 -5.91
N ALA A 5 -6.86 -5.42 -4.86
CA ALA A 5 -7.24 -6.83 -4.86
C ALA A 5 -8.38 -7.09 -3.88
N THR A 6 -9.23 -8.06 -4.19
CA THR A 6 -10.31 -8.52 -3.32
C THR A 6 -10.02 -9.92 -2.85
N ASP A 7 -10.29 -10.22 -1.59
CA ASP A 7 -10.23 -11.59 -1.08
C ASP A 7 -11.63 -12.10 -0.74
N GLU A 8 -11.98 -13.26 -1.29
CA GLU A 8 -13.31 -13.84 -1.12
C GLU A 8 -13.54 -14.43 0.27
N THR A 9 -12.48 -14.81 0.98
CA THR A 9 -12.53 -15.42 2.31
C THR A 9 -12.83 -14.36 3.37
N THR A 10 -12.10 -13.25 3.34
CA THR A 10 -12.23 -12.11 4.26
C THR A 10 -13.30 -11.11 3.81
N LYS A 11 -13.85 -11.27 2.59
CA LYS A 11 -14.81 -10.35 1.95
C LYS A 11 -14.34 -8.89 2.01
N SER A 12 -13.04 -8.69 1.86
CA SER A 12 -12.38 -7.41 2.04
C SER A 12 -11.67 -6.97 0.77
N LEU A 13 -11.74 -5.67 0.50
CA LEU A 13 -11.01 -4.98 -0.56
C LEU A 13 -9.72 -4.40 0.00
N PHE A 14 -8.61 -4.74 -0.63
CA PHE A 14 -7.27 -4.27 -0.30
C PHE A 14 -6.80 -3.31 -1.38
N MET A 15 -6.24 -2.18 -0.97
CA MET A 15 -5.75 -1.14 -1.86
C MET A 15 -4.37 -0.68 -1.43
N GLY A 16 -3.40 -0.76 -2.35
CA GLY A 16 -2.04 -0.30 -2.18
C GLY A 16 -1.87 1.09 -2.79
N THR A 17 -1.20 1.99 -2.07
CA THR A 17 -0.92 3.35 -2.56
C THR A 17 0.55 3.70 -2.46
N HIS A 18 1.02 4.50 -3.41
CA HIS A 18 2.23 5.30 -3.29
C HIS A 18 1.98 6.44 -2.27
N PRO A 19 2.99 6.89 -1.52
CA PRO A 19 2.88 8.09 -0.70
C PRO A 19 2.47 9.32 -1.52
N LYS A 20 1.94 10.32 -0.82
CA LYS A 20 1.78 11.65 -1.40
C LYS A 20 3.18 12.23 -1.68
N ASN A 21 3.31 13.09 -2.69
CA ASN A 21 4.56 13.82 -2.96
C ASN A 21 5.07 14.49 -1.67
N GLY A 22 6.32 14.21 -1.30
CA GLY A 22 6.95 14.70 -0.07
C GLY A 22 6.84 13.78 1.14
N GLU A 23 6.11 12.65 1.04
CA GLU A 23 6.08 11.61 2.08
C GLU A 23 6.83 10.35 1.64
N ILE A 24 7.31 9.58 2.63
CA ILE A 24 8.03 8.32 2.43
C ILE A 24 7.16 7.16 2.92
N GLY A 25 7.12 6.07 2.14
CA GLY A 25 6.36 4.86 2.46
C GLY A 25 4.90 4.89 2.00
N GLY A 26 4.46 3.78 1.40
CA GLY A 26 3.10 3.59 0.91
C GLY A 26 2.08 3.33 2.02
N ALA A 27 0.83 3.13 1.62
CA ALA A 27 -0.24 2.72 2.51
C ALA A 27 -0.99 1.50 1.97
N LEU A 28 -1.40 0.64 2.89
CA LEU A 28 -2.39 -0.41 2.65
C LEU A 28 -3.71 0.03 3.29
N ALA A 29 -4.72 0.24 2.45
CA ALA A 29 -6.08 0.40 2.91
C ALA A 29 -6.83 -0.92 2.76
N VAL A 30 -7.57 -1.29 3.81
CA VAL A 30 -8.46 -2.44 3.86
C VAL A 30 -9.87 -1.94 4.09
N TYR A 31 -10.79 -2.38 3.26
CA TYR A 31 -12.20 -2.01 3.32
C TYR A 31 -13.09 -3.25 3.28
N ASN A 32 -14.01 -3.37 4.24
CA ASN A 32 -15.02 -4.42 4.24
C ASN A 32 -16.39 -3.77 3.95
N PRO A 33 -17.02 -4.05 2.80
CA PRO A 33 -18.29 -3.43 2.42
C PRO A 33 -19.47 -3.90 3.26
N ALA A 34 -19.42 -5.12 3.83
CA ALA A 34 -20.51 -5.66 4.64
C ALA A 34 -20.60 -4.96 6.00
N SER A 35 -19.46 -4.75 6.68
CA SER A 35 -19.40 -4.04 7.96
C SER A 35 -19.17 -2.53 7.81
N LYS A 36 -18.91 -2.04 6.60
CA LYS A 36 -18.46 -0.68 6.29
C LYS A 36 -17.17 -0.28 7.05
N SER A 37 -16.42 -1.26 7.54
CA SER A 37 -15.17 -1.01 8.27
C SER A 37 -14.05 -0.63 7.29
N LYS A 38 -13.28 0.40 7.66
CA LYS A 38 -12.12 0.86 6.91
C LYS A 38 -10.91 0.93 7.84
N THR A 39 -9.82 0.30 7.45
CA THR A 39 -8.53 0.39 8.17
C THR A 39 -7.46 0.83 7.20
N ILE A 40 -6.66 1.83 7.59
CA ILE A 40 -5.53 2.30 6.79
C ILE A 40 -4.27 2.09 7.63
N ARG A 41 -3.31 1.38 7.06
CA ARG A 41 -2.01 1.12 7.65
C ARG A 41 -0.95 1.70 6.73
N ARG A 42 -0.24 2.70 7.22
CA ARG A 42 0.85 3.34 6.51
C ARG A 42 2.19 2.69 6.85
N ASN A 43 3.13 2.78 5.92
CA ASN A 43 4.52 2.40 6.12
C ASN A 43 4.67 0.97 6.70
N ILE A 44 3.83 0.04 6.22
CA ILE A 44 3.87 -1.37 6.66
C ILE A 44 5.23 -1.97 6.36
N VAL A 45 5.74 -1.68 5.16
CA VAL A 45 7.14 -1.91 4.81
C VAL A 45 7.81 -0.55 4.82
N PRO A 46 8.85 -0.35 5.67
CA PRO A 46 9.52 0.94 5.81
C PRO A 46 9.98 1.49 4.46
N GLU A 47 9.61 2.73 4.19
CA GLU A 47 10.05 3.52 3.02
C GLU A 47 9.65 2.96 1.65
N GLN A 48 8.76 1.97 1.61
CA GLN A 48 8.35 1.32 0.37
C GLN A 48 6.88 1.53 0.04
N SER A 49 6.61 1.66 -1.24
CA SER A 49 5.26 1.72 -1.80
C SER A 49 4.73 0.33 -2.09
N ILE A 50 3.42 0.14 -1.93
CA ILE A 50 2.74 -1.10 -2.32
C ILE A 50 2.25 -0.95 -3.76
N VAL A 51 2.82 -1.72 -4.68
CA VAL A 51 2.64 -1.56 -6.13
C VAL A 51 1.94 -2.73 -6.80
N SER A 52 1.83 -3.87 -6.12
CA SER A 52 0.99 -4.99 -6.55
C SER A 52 0.32 -5.63 -5.35
N LEU A 53 -0.86 -6.21 -5.56
CA LEU A 53 -1.62 -6.94 -4.55
C LEU A 53 -2.25 -8.17 -5.22
N ALA A 54 -2.19 -9.31 -4.55
CA ALA A 54 -2.86 -10.55 -4.92
C ALA A 54 -3.41 -11.24 -3.67
N SER A 55 -4.58 -11.85 -3.77
CA SER A 55 -5.23 -12.58 -2.68
C SER A 55 -5.20 -14.07 -2.94
N SER A 56 -4.98 -14.86 -1.89
CA SER A 56 -5.16 -16.31 -1.93
C SER A 56 -5.38 -16.86 -0.53
N GLY A 57 -6.43 -17.67 -0.35
CA GLY A 57 -6.68 -18.41 0.88
C GLY A 57 -6.84 -17.55 2.14
N GLY A 58 -7.39 -16.33 2.03
CA GLY A 58 -7.53 -15.42 3.16
C GLY A 58 -6.27 -14.59 3.47
N TYR A 59 -5.20 -14.76 2.70
CA TYR A 59 -3.99 -13.95 2.76
C TYR A 59 -3.93 -12.96 1.62
N ILE A 60 -3.30 -11.82 1.89
CA ILE A 60 -2.95 -10.82 0.87
C ILE A 60 -1.44 -10.78 0.70
N TYR A 61 -1.00 -10.87 -0.55
CA TYR A 61 0.39 -10.80 -0.96
C TYR A 61 0.60 -9.47 -1.66
N GLY A 62 1.54 -8.67 -1.18
CA GLY A 62 1.84 -7.37 -1.74
C GLY A 62 3.27 -7.30 -2.25
N GLY A 63 3.46 -6.87 -3.50
CA GLY A 63 4.76 -6.46 -3.99
C GLY A 63 5.04 -5.02 -3.59
N THR A 64 6.20 -4.79 -2.98
CA THR A 64 6.65 -3.46 -2.57
C THR A 64 7.82 -3.01 -3.42
N THR A 65 7.94 -1.69 -3.58
CA THR A 65 9.11 -1.10 -4.23
C THR A 65 9.55 0.16 -3.51
N ILE A 66 10.85 0.41 -3.52
CA ILE A 66 11.41 1.71 -3.19
C ILE A 66 11.16 2.59 -4.40
N PHE A 67 10.11 3.41 -4.34
CA PHE A 67 9.88 4.42 -5.36
C PHE A 67 10.80 5.61 -5.02
N SER A 68 11.94 5.67 -5.69
CA SER A 68 12.92 6.75 -5.54
C SER A 68 12.41 8.04 -6.17
N ASN A 69 11.47 8.72 -5.53
CA ASN A 69 11.11 10.11 -5.84
C ASN A 69 11.80 11.05 -4.86
N GLY A 70 13.13 11.14 -4.98
CA GLY A 70 13.94 12.29 -4.60
C GLY A 70 14.02 12.61 -3.10
N LYS A 71 14.98 12.00 -2.41
CA LYS A 71 16.00 12.88 -1.83
C LYS A 71 16.89 13.30 -2.99
N ASN A 72 16.80 14.55 -3.40
CA ASN A 72 17.95 15.14 -4.07
C ASN A 72 19.10 15.09 -3.05
N GLU A 73 19.99 14.10 -3.16
CA GLU A 73 21.36 14.21 -2.63
C GLU A 73 22.14 15.18 -3.52
N SER A 74 21.67 16.42 -3.59
CA SER A 74 22.31 17.60 -4.17
C SER A 74 21.46 18.76 -3.65
N GLN A 75 21.92 19.62 -2.74
CA GLN A 75 23.21 20.29 -2.77
C GLN A 75 23.75 20.41 -1.34
N LYS A 76 24.88 19.74 -1.07
CA LYS A 76 25.85 20.22 -0.10
C LYS A 76 26.91 20.96 -0.92
N THR A 77 26.83 22.29 -0.96
CA THR A 77 27.93 23.16 -1.37
C THR A 77 27.87 24.41 -0.51
#